data_AF-A0A7X0P2S6-F1
#
_entry.id   AF-A0A7X0P2S6-F1
#
_cell.length_a   1.000
_cell.length_b   1.000
_cell.length_c   1.000
_cell.angle_alpha   90.00
_cell.angle_beta   90.00
_cell.angle_gamma   90.00
#
_symmetry.space_group_name_H-M   'P 1'
#
loop_
_entity.id
_entity.type
_entity.pdbx_description
1 polymer ?
#
loop_
_entity_poly.entity_id
_entity_poly.type
_entity_poly.pdbx_seq_one_letter_code
_entity_poly.pdbx_strand_id
1 'polypeptide(L)'
;MHTWIRNLRPFDALAAQSVLERTTDLREAERFIRLYHAENPSAGGLHARLRDISRDVARYGIYTHTFEELEFGARVAWRNSNRCIGRLYWRSLKVRDRRQVSTAEGVALECVAHLREATGNGKIRPTVTVLPPDTPALRGPRLLNDQLIRYAGYRTPDGVVGDPRNVALTETARALGWRGRGGRFDVLPLVIQPPFGDRLLCNVPGDAVLEVPLAHPDYAWFEELGLRWHAVPAISDMCLEIGGICYPCAPFNGWYMGTEIGARNLADADRYDQLPVVAQRLGLDTSTERSLWRDHALVELNVAVLYSFERAGVTMTDHHTESRRFLTHLSKEEKAGRVCPADWSWIVPPLSGSATPVFHRYYDTSVLTPAFVHHRQALA
;
A
#
# COMPACT_ATOMS: atom_id res chain seq x y z
N MET A 1 38.12 -3.51 -22.50
CA MET A 1 37.43 -4.14 -21.35
C MET A 1 37.77 -3.33 -20.11
N HIS A 2 36.89 -2.41 -19.72
CA HIS A 2 37.06 -1.57 -18.54
C HIS A 2 36.10 -2.06 -17.46
N THR A 3 36.67 -2.54 -16.36
CA THR A 3 36.01 -3.09 -15.18
C THR A 3 35.43 -1.98 -14.30
N TRP A 4 34.12 -2.03 -14.04
CA TRP A 4 33.26 -1.00 -13.43
C TRP A 4 33.09 -1.12 -11.90
N ILE A 5 34.13 -1.46 -11.14
CA ILE A 5 34.04 -1.48 -9.67
C ILE A 5 35.29 -0.78 -9.11
N ARG A 6 35.14 0.50 -8.75
CA ARG A 6 36.15 1.23 -7.96
C ARG A 6 35.75 1.19 -6.49
N ASN A 7 36.67 0.64 -5.69
CA ASN A 7 36.81 0.73 -4.23
C ASN A 7 35.89 -0.15 -3.38
N LEU A 8 36.35 -1.39 -3.12
CA LEU A 8 36.16 -2.05 -1.83
C LEU A 8 37.43 -1.81 -1.00
N ARG A 9 37.37 -0.95 0.01
CA ARG A 9 38.32 -1.02 1.13
C ARG A 9 37.71 -1.94 2.19
N PRO A 10 38.38 -3.02 2.59
CA PRO A 10 37.92 -3.85 3.69
C PRO A 10 38.36 -3.21 5.03
N PHE A 11 37.43 -3.18 5.98
CA PHE A 11 37.58 -2.72 7.39
C PHE A 11 37.54 -1.21 7.68
N ASP A 12 36.39 -0.59 7.41
CA ASP A 12 35.87 0.45 8.31
C ASP A 12 34.62 -0.14 9.00
N ALA A 13 34.82 -0.87 10.09
CA ALA A 13 33.71 -1.29 10.94
C ALA A 13 33.18 -0.03 11.64
N LEU A 14 32.05 0.50 11.13
CA LEU A 14 31.31 1.55 11.83
C LEU A 14 30.96 1.04 13.23
N ALA A 15 31.22 1.89 14.24
CA ALA A 15 30.94 1.60 15.63
C ALA A 15 29.49 1.11 15.78
N ALA A 16 29.32 -0.15 16.16
CA ALA A 16 28.02 -0.70 16.49
C ALA A 16 27.51 0.03 17.74
N GLN A 17 26.59 0.98 17.55
CA GLN A 17 25.78 1.46 18.66
C GLN A 17 24.98 0.26 19.18
N SER A 18 25.12 -0.04 20.47
CA SER A 18 24.33 -1.05 21.14
C SER A 18 22.88 -0.54 21.26
N VAL A 19 22.01 -0.92 20.34
CA VAL A 19 20.61 -0.52 20.34
C VAL A 19 19.75 -1.68 20.81
N LEU A 20 19.88 -2.09 22.08
CA LEU A 20 18.94 -3.01 22.74
C LEU A 20 17.61 -2.26 23.01
N GLU A 21 16.92 -1.80 21.97
CA GLU A 21 15.80 -0.86 22.15
C GLU A 21 14.42 -1.50 22.30
N ARG A 22 14.23 -2.82 22.05
CA ARG A 22 13.00 -3.55 22.45
C ARG A 22 13.19 -5.05 22.31
N THR A 23 12.94 -5.79 23.38
CA THR A 23 12.62 -7.21 23.31
C THR A 23 11.14 -7.38 22.98
N THR A 24 10.76 -8.44 22.25
CA THR A 24 9.36 -8.76 21.97
C THR A 24 8.55 -8.95 23.27
N ASP A 25 7.38 -8.32 23.36
CA ASP A 25 6.45 -8.56 24.47
C ASP A 25 5.85 -9.96 24.38
N LEU A 26 6.18 -10.83 25.34
CA LEU A 26 5.65 -12.19 25.40
C LEU A 26 4.12 -12.24 25.47
N ARG A 27 3.45 -11.21 25.99
CA ARG A 27 1.99 -11.13 26.02
C ARG A 27 1.42 -10.95 24.62
N GLU A 28 2.10 -10.18 23.75
CA GLU A 28 1.70 -10.01 22.35
C GLU A 28 1.91 -11.30 21.56
N ALA A 29 3.06 -11.93 21.74
CA ALA A 29 3.35 -13.23 21.14
C ALA A 29 2.33 -14.28 21.57
N GLU A 30 2.03 -14.38 22.88
CA GLU A 30 1.04 -15.32 23.40
C GLU A 30 -0.36 -15.08 22.83
N ARG A 31 -0.84 -13.82 22.80
CA ARG A 31 -2.14 -13.48 22.21
C ARG A 31 -2.23 -13.91 20.75
N PHE A 32 -1.20 -13.62 19.96
CA PHE A 32 -1.17 -13.98 18.55
C PHE A 32 -1.16 -15.50 18.34
N ILE A 33 -0.32 -16.23 19.06
CA ILE A 33 -0.18 -17.68 18.90
C ILE A 33 -1.46 -18.40 19.36
N ARG A 34 -2.11 -17.92 20.43
CA ARG A 34 -3.43 -18.44 20.83
C ARG A 34 -4.48 -18.20 19.76
N LEU A 35 -4.51 -17.02 19.15
CA LEU A 35 -5.40 -16.71 18.03
C LEU A 35 -5.13 -17.65 16.83
N TYR A 36 -3.86 -17.85 16.48
CA TYR A 36 -3.46 -18.76 15.40
C TYR A 36 -3.95 -20.19 15.64
N HIS A 37 -3.71 -20.75 16.83
CA HIS A 37 -4.16 -22.11 17.18
C HIS A 37 -5.68 -22.24 17.28
N ALA A 38 -6.38 -21.20 17.73
CA ALA A 38 -7.84 -21.20 17.81
C ALA A 38 -8.49 -21.27 16.41
N GLU A 39 -7.94 -20.55 15.43
CA GLU A 39 -8.41 -20.58 14.04
C GLU A 39 -7.77 -21.69 13.19
N ASN A 40 -6.72 -22.37 13.70
CA ASN A 40 -6.03 -23.50 13.05
C ASN A 40 -5.79 -24.65 14.06
N PRO A 41 -6.83 -25.42 14.44
CA PRO A 41 -6.71 -26.47 15.46
C PRO A 41 -5.72 -27.59 15.11
N SER A 42 -5.37 -27.75 13.84
CA SER A 42 -4.40 -28.74 13.35
C SER A 42 -2.93 -28.30 13.49
N ALA A 43 -2.65 -27.07 13.94
CA ALA A 43 -1.30 -26.49 14.00
C ALA A 43 -0.35 -27.10 15.07
N GLY A 44 -0.74 -28.20 15.70
CA GLY A 44 0.08 -28.89 16.71
C GLY A 44 -0.04 -28.30 18.13
N GLY A 45 1.01 -28.48 18.93
CA GLY A 45 0.97 -28.23 20.38
C GLY A 45 1.23 -26.78 20.79
N LEU A 46 0.17 -26.01 21.05
CA LEU A 46 0.22 -24.62 21.55
C LEU A 46 1.24 -24.39 22.68
N HIS A 47 1.18 -25.22 23.74
CA HIS A 47 2.06 -25.04 24.91
C HIS A 47 3.54 -25.29 24.59
N ALA A 48 3.85 -26.18 23.65
CA ALA A 48 5.22 -26.39 23.21
C ALA A 48 5.73 -25.16 22.46
N ARG A 49 4.92 -24.64 21.51
CA ARG A 49 5.27 -23.44 20.75
C ARG A 49 5.50 -22.22 21.64
N LEU A 50 4.64 -21.98 22.64
CA LEU A 50 4.82 -20.88 23.60
C LEU A 50 6.11 -21.00 24.42
N ARG A 51 6.53 -22.23 24.79
CA ARG A 51 7.80 -22.44 25.49
C ARG A 51 9.00 -22.14 24.61
N ASP A 52 8.95 -22.53 23.33
CA ASP A 52 10.04 -22.25 22.39
C ASP A 52 10.16 -20.75 22.11
N ILE A 53 9.03 -20.05 21.92
CA ILE A 53 9.01 -18.59 21.80
C ILE A 53 9.59 -17.91 23.04
N SER A 54 9.20 -18.36 24.24
CA SER A 54 9.74 -17.80 25.50
C SER A 54 11.26 -17.98 25.59
N ARG A 55 11.77 -19.13 25.13
CA ARG A 55 13.21 -19.41 25.09
C ARG A 55 13.93 -18.52 24.08
N ASP A 56 13.38 -18.35 22.88
CA ASP A 56 13.96 -17.52 21.83
C ASP A 56 13.99 -16.04 22.24
N VAL A 57 12.90 -15.52 22.80
CA VAL A 57 12.85 -14.14 23.30
C VAL A 57 13.84 -13.93 24.45
N ALA A 58 13.96 -14.89 25.39
CA ALA A 58 14.94 -14.79 26.47
C ALA A 58 16.39 -14.80 25.97
N ARG A 59 16.67 -15.50 24.86
CA ARG A 59 18.04 -15.65 24.33
C ARG A 59 18.43 -14.58 23.33
N TYR A 60 17.51 -14.18 22.45
CA TYR A 60 17.78 -13.31 21.30
C TYR A 60 16.99 -12.00 21.36
N GLY A 61 16.07 -11.84 22.32
CA GLY A 61 15.17 -10.70 22.43
C GLY A 61 13.99 -10.71 21.45
N ILE A 62 13.91 -11.71 20.56
CA ILE A 62 12.88 -11.86 19.53
C ILE A 62 12.67 -13.36 19.21
N TYR A 63 11.54 -13.72 18.62
CA TYR A 63 11.28 -15.06 18.08
C TYR A 63 11.07 -15.02 16.56
N THR A 64 11.09 -16.17 15.89
CA THR A 64 10.80 -16.24 14.45
C THR A 64 9.48 -16.95 14.20
N HIS A 65 8.60 -16.31 13.43
CA HIS A 65 7.36 -16.93 12.96
C HIS A 65 7.65 -18.09 11.99
N THR A 66 6.87 -19.16 12.04
CA THR A 66 6.82 -20.12 10.92
C THR A 66 6.20 -19.44 9.68
N PHE A 67 6.28 -20.10 8.52
CA PHE A 67 5.62 -19.56 7.32
C PHE A 67 4.09 -19.48 7.53
N GLU A 68 3.48 -20.49 8.15
CA GLU A 68 2.04 -20.57 8.39
C GLU A 68 1.57 -19.50 9.38
N GLU A 69 2.35 -19.25 10.44
CA GLU A 69 2.10 -18.15 11.36
C GLU A 69 2.21 -16.79 10.66
N LEU A 70 3.23 -16.60 9.81
CA LEU A 70 3.39 -15.37 9.04
C LEU A 70 2.23 -15.17 8.06
N GLU A 71 1.84 -16.21 7.33
CA GLU A 71 0.75 -16.17 6.37
C GLU A 71 -0.58 -15.83 7.05
N PHE A 72 -0.87 -16.50 8.16
CA PHE A 72 -2.04 -16.20 8.98
C PHE A 72 -2.00 -14.78 9.52
N GLY A 73 -0.87 -14.34 10.08
CA GLY A 73 -0.71 -13.01 10.64
C GLY A 73 -0.93 -11.89 9.61
N ALA A 74 -0.36 -12.02 8.41
CA ALA A 74 -0.55 -11.05 7.33
C ALA A 74 -2.01 -10.99 6.85
N ARG A 75 -2.67 -12.14 6.72
CA ARG A 75 -4.09 -12.24 6.36
C ARG A 75 -5.00 -11.61 7.42
N VAL A 76 -4.74 -11.87 8.69
CA VAL A 76 -5.50 -11.28 9.80
C VAL A 76 -5.21 -9.78 9.94
N ALA A 77 -3.99 -9.32 9.68
CA ALA A 77 -3.68 -7.89 9.64
C ALA A 77 -4.53 -7.14 8.61
N TRP A 78 -4.74 -7.73 7.42
CA TRP A 78 -5.66 -7.17 6.44
C TRP A 78 -7.13 -7.24 6.91
N ARG A 79 -7.56 -8.37 7.49
CA ARG A 79 -8.90 -8.52 8.11
C ARG A 79 -9.17 -7.43 9.16
N ASN A 80 -8.15 -7.05 9.93
CA ASN A 80 -8.20 -6.06 11.00
C ASN A 80 -8.04 -4.61 10.50
N SER A 81 -7.75 -4.37 9.22
CA SER A 81 -7.49 -3.04 8.67
C SER A 81 -8.77 -2.19 8.62
N ASN A 82 -9.01 -1.41 9.67
CA ASN A 82 -10.24 -0.63 9.87
C ASN A 82 -10.49 0.45 8.79
N ARG A 83 -9.47 0.86 8.03
CA ARG A 83 -9.56 1.79 6.91
C ARG A 83 -9.72 1.12 5.53
N CYS A 84 -9.81 -0.21 5.49
CA CYS A 84 -9.92 -0.95 4.23
C CYS A 84 -11.36 -1.44 4.01
N ILE A 85 -11.99 -1.00 2.92
CA ILE A 85 -13.31 -1.48 2.49
C ILE A 85 -13.24 -2.89 1.86
N GLY A 86 -12.13 -3.21 1.19
CA GLY A 86 -11.90 -4.47 0.45
C GLY A 86 -11.62 -5.71 1.29
N ARG A 87 -12.10 -5.78 2.53
CA ARG A 87 -11.73 -6.86 3.49
C ARG A 87 -12.38 -8.21 3.22
N LEU A 88 -13.37 -8.30 2.34
CA LEU A 88 -14.01 -9.59 2.02
C LEU A 88 -13.01 -10.64 1.48
N TYR A 89 -11.93 -10.17 0.88
CA TYR A 89 -10.91 -10.97 0.20
C TYR A 89 -9.72 -11.36 1.09
N TRP A 90 -9.76 -11.08 2.39
CA TRP A 90 -8.60 -11.22 3.27
C TRP A 90 -7.90 -12.59 3.21
N ARG A 91 -8.67 -13.67 2.98
CA ARG A 91 -8.13 -15.03 2.84
C ARG A 91 -7.38 -15.31 1.54
N SER A 92 -7.64 -14.54 0.47
CA SER A 92 -6.97 -14.72 -0.82
C SER A 92 -5.65 -13.97 -0.93
N LEU A 93 -5.19 -13.31 0.14
CA LEU A 93 -3.88 -12.66 0.17
C LEU A 93 -2.78 -13.70 -0.07
N LYS A 94 -2.00 -13.48 -1.13
CA LYS A 94 -0.77 -14.23 -1.40
C LYS A 94 0.36 -13.64 -0.56
N VAL A 95 1.02 -14.46 0.25
CA VAL A 95 2.14 -14.02 1.09
C VAL A 95 3.45 -14.49 0.49
N ARG A 96 4.30 -13.53 0.09
CA ARG A 96 5.66 -13.76 -0.40
C ARG A 96 6.60 -13.61 0.79
N ASP A 97 7.07 -14.74 1.34
CA ASP A 97 8.05 -14.73 2.43
C ASP A 97 9.46 -14.43 1.88
N ARG A 98 9.98 -13.25 2.22
CA ARG A 98 11.29 -12.74 1.82
C ARG A 98 12.07 -12.20 3.02
N ARG A 99 11.81 -12.77 4.20
CA ARG A 99 12.46 -12.37 5.47
C ARG A 99 13.97 -12.59 5.50
N GLN A 100 14.52 -13.29 4.52
CA GLN A 100 15.95 -13.51 4.31
C GLN A 100 16.63 -12.46 3.41
N VAL A 101 15.88 -11.55 2.77
CA VAL A 101 16.43 -10.59 1.80
C VAL A 101 16.97 -9.36 2.53
N SER A 102 18.29 -9.29 2.67
CA SER A 102 18.97 -8.30 3.53
C SER A 102 19.66 -7.15 2.79
N THR A 103 19.81 -7.22 1.46
CA THR A 103 20.45 -6.16 0.66
C THR A 103 19.42 -5.21 0.05
N ALA A 104 19.80 -3.95 -0.16
CA ALA A 104 18.92 -2.98 -0.80
C ALA A 104 18.55 -3.40 -2.24
N GLU A 105 19.50 -3.97 -2.99
CA GLU A 105 19.27 -4.50 -4.33
C GLU A 105 18.30 -5.68 -4.31
N GLY A 106 18.42 -6.56 -3.32
CA GLY A 106 17.49 -7.66 -3.12
C GLY A 106 16.08 -7.16 -2.83
N VAL A 107 15.93 -6.17 -1.95
CA VAL A 107 14.65 -5.51 -1.68
C VAL A 107 14.05 -4.92 -2.96
N ALA A 108 14.87 -4.24 -3.77
CA ALA A 108 14.42 -3.67 -5.05
C ALA A 108 13.89 -4.76 -6.00
N LEU A 109 14.65 -5.85 -6.17
CA LEU A 109 14.26 -6.99 -7.01
C LEU A 109 12.95 -7.60 -6.54
N GLU A 110 12.76 -7.76 -5.23
CA GLU A 110 11.52 -8.31 -4.67
C GLU A 110 10.32 -7.37 -4.82
N CYS A 111 10.52 -6.06 -4.79
CA CYS A 111 9.46 -5.08 -5.09
C CYS A 111 9.04 -5.14 -6.56
N VAL A 112 9.98 -5.24 -7.49
CA VAL A 112 9.67 -5.41 -8.92
C VAL A 112 8.97 -6.74 -9.18
N ALA A 113 9.45 -7.82 -8.56
CA ALA A 113 8.81 -9.13 -8.66
C ALA A 113 7.39 -9.13 -8.04
N HIS A 114 7.17 -8.39 -6.95
CA HIS A 114 5.83 -8.16 -6.40
C HIS A 114 4.90 -7.57 -7.45
N LEU A 115 5.31 -6.48 -8.10
CA LEU A 115 4.47 -5.79 -9.10
C LEU A 115 4.12 -6.71 -10.28
N ARG A 116 5.10 -7.48 -10.80
CA ARG A 116 4.87 -8.44 -11.89
C ARG A 116 3.89 -9.54 -11.49
N GLU A 117 4.07 -10.14 -10.32
CA GLU A 117 3.18 -11.18 -9.81
C GLU A 117 1.76 -10.66 -9.52
N ALA A 118 1.67 -9.47 -8.91
CA ALA A 118 0.41 -8.83 -8.55
C ALA A 118 -0.39 -8.39 -9.79
N THR A 119 0.28 -7.96 -10.86
CA THR A 119 -0.37 -7.47 -12.08
C THR A 119 -1.12 -8.57 -12.83
N GLY A 120 -0.57 -9.78 -12.92
CA GLY A 120 -1.29 -10.96 -13.45
C GLY A 120 -1.99 -10.76 -14.81
N ASN A 121 -1.36 -10.06 -15.75
CA ASN A 121 -1.95 -9.65 -17.05
C ASN A 121 -3.26 -8.83 -16.90
N GLY A 122 -3.28 -7.91 -15.95
CA GLY A 122 -4.46 -7.10 -15.61
C GLY A 122 -5.41 -7.79 -14.63
N LYS A 123 -5.26 -9.10 -14.35
CA LYS A 123 -6.03 -9.79 -13.31
C LYS A 123 -5.34 -9.63 -11.97
N ILE A 124 -5.53 -8.45 -11.37
CA ILE A 124 -4.80 -8.03 -10.18
C ILE A 124 -5.06 -8.99 -9.02
N ARG A 125 -3.97 -9.46 -8.37
CA ARG A 125 -4.02 -10.39 -7.25
C ARG A 125 -3.57 -9.70 -5.95
N PRO A 126 -4.33 -9.83 -4.86
CA PRO A 126 -3.89 -9.34 -3.56
C PRO A 126 -2.62 -10.06 -3.13
N THR A 127 -1.54 -9.31 -2.92
CA THR A 127 -0.23 -9.84 -2.60
C THR A 127 0.41 -9.00 -1.50
N VAL A 128 1.17 -9.64 -0.62
CA VAL A 128 2.08 -8.97 0.31
C VAL A 128 3.46 -9.59 0.19
N THR A 129 4.51 -8.79 0.28
CA THR A 129 5.90 -9.28 0.35
C THR A 129 6.49 -8.88 1.67
N VAL A 130 6.78 -9.86 2.53
CA VAL A 130 7.28 -9.61 3.87
C VAL A 130 8.80 -9.71 3.85
N LEU A 131 9.47 -8.57 4.02
CA LEU A 131 10.94 -8.47 4.12
C LEU A 131 11.39 -8.61 5.59
N PRO A 132 12.71 -8.64 5.89
CA PRO A 132 13.18 -8.90 7.25
C PRO A 132 12.56 -7.97 8.30
N PRO A 133 12.25 -8.49 9.50
CA PRO A 133 11.74 -7.67 10.60
C PRO A 133 12.82 -6.75 11.18
N ASP A 134 12.39 -5.79 11.99
CA ASP A 134 13.30 -5.19 12.96
C ASP A 134 13.68 -6.25 14.02
N THR A 135 14.95 -6.26 14.41
CA THR A 135 15.47 -7.10 15.50
C THR A 135 16.13 -6.21 16.56
N PRO A 136 16.37 -6.71 17.78
CA PRO A 136 17.11 -5.95 18.80
C PRO A 136 18.54 -5.57 18.38
N ALA A 137 19.11 -6.19 17.34
CA ALA A 137 20.47 -5.89 16.89
C ALA A 137 20.51 -5.06 15.59
N LEU A 138 19.44 -5.11 14.79
CA LEU A 138 19.43 -4.63 13.41
C LEU A 138 18.03 -4.21 12.99
N ARG A 139 17.90 -3.01 12.42
CA ARG A 139 16.67 -2.55 11.77
C ARG A 139 16.47 -3.28 10.44
N GLY A 140 15.23 -3.60 10.09
CA GLY A 140 14.86 -4.08 8.77
C GLY A 140 14.90 -2.97 7.71
N PRO A 141 14.85 -3.32 6.42
CA PRO A 141 14.80 -2.32 5.35
C PRO A 141 13.55 -1.43 5.45
N ARG A 142 13.58 -0.25 4.82
CA ARG A 142 12.42 0.63 4.64
C ARG A 142 12.34 1.13 3.20
N LEU A 143 11.13 1.40 2.74
CA LEU A 143 10.87 2.17 1.53
C LEU A 143 10.40 3.56 1.96
N LEU A 144 10.96 4.62 1.37
CA LEU A 144 10.43 5.97 1.59
C LEU A 144 9.20 6.26 0.73
N ASN A 145 8.98 5.44 -0.30
CA ASN A 145 7.77 5.51 -1.12
C ASN A 145 6.57 5.05 -0.30
N ASP A 146 5.47 5.82 -0.33
CA ASP A 146 4.19 5.41 0.26
C ASP A 146 3.54 4.26 -0.54
N GLN A 147 3.81 4.21 -1.85
CA GLN A 147 3.43 3.13 -2.73
C GLN A 147 4.57 2.76 -3.70
N LEU A 148 4.64 1.48 -4.12
CA LEU A 148 5.65 1.00 -5.06
C LEU A 148 5.57 1.68 -6.43
N ILE A 149 4.40 2.18 -6.81
CA ILE A 149 4.20 2.97 -8.02
C ILE A 149 3.57 4.30 -7.61
N ARG A 150 4.26 5.39 -7.92
CA ARG A 150 3.79 6.77 -7.79
C ARG A 150 4.31 7.61 -8.93
N TYR A 151 3.55 8.63 -9.30
CA TYR A 151 3.98 9.63 -10.25
C TYR A 151 4.72 10.78 -9.56
N ALA A 152 5.75 11.31 -10.19
CA ALA A 152 6.51 12.43 -9.68
C ALA A 152 5.70 13.73 -9.66
N GLY A 153 6.12 14.67 -8.81
CA GLY A 153 5.61 16.03 -8.76
C GLY A 153 6.76 17.04 -8.84
N TYR A 154 6.82 17.81 -9.92
CA TYR A 154 7.88 18.78 -10.17
C TYR A 154 7.38 20.19 -9.89
N ARG A 155 8.03 20.90 -8.98
CA ARG A 155 7.74 22.32 -8.76
C ARG A 155 8.27 23.15 -9.93
N THR A 156 7.41 23.98 -10.50
CA THR A 156 7.71 24.94 -11.57
C THR A 156 7.26 26.35 -11.15
N PRO A 157 7.63 27.41 -11.89
CA PRO A 157 7.13 28.75 -11.62
C PRO A 157 5.60 28.87 -11.71
N ASP A 158 4.96 28.05 -12.53
CA ASP A 158 3.53 28.09 -12.82
C ASP A 158 2.70 27.11 -11.95
N GLY A 159 3.33 26.36 -11.05
CA GLY A 159 2.66 25.38 -10.19
C GLY A 159 3.43 24.07 -10.06
N VAL A 160 2.71 22.95 -9.95
CA VAL A 160 3.33 21.61 -9.93
C VAL A 160 2.93 20.85 -11.19
N VAL A 161 3.91 20.29 -11.88
CA VAL A 161 3.69 19.33 -12.97
C VAL A 161 3.74 17.91 -12.41
N GLY A 162 2.70 17.12 -12.64
CA GLY A 162 2.57 15.77 -12.11
C GLY A 162 1.73 15.74 -10.83
N ASP A 163 2.15 14.97 -9.84
CA ASP A 163 1.40 14.76 -8.60
C ASP A 163 1.96 15.62 -7.43
N PRO A 164 1.26 16.68 -6.99
CA PRO A 164 1.70 17.53 -5.88
C PRO A 164 2.00 16.79 -4.58
N ARG A 165 1.31 15.67 -4.31
CA ARG A 165 1.56 14.85 -3.12
C ARG A 165 3.00 14.34 -3.06
N ASN A 166 3.62 14.12 -4.21
CA ASN A 166 4.92 13.45 -4.30
C ASN A 166 6.08 14.43 -4.52
N VAL A 167 5.88 15.74 -4.37
CA VAL A 167 6.95 16.75 -4.56
C VAL A 167 8.14 16.47 -3.64
N ALA A 168 7.92 16.20 -2.35
CA ALA A 168 9.00 15.96 -1.40
C ALA A 168 9.82 14.69 -1.75
N LEU A 169 9.13 13.61 -2.13
CA LEU A 169 9.77 12.37 -2.56
C LEU A 169 10.50 12.55 -3.89
N THR A 170 9.93 13.32 -4.81
CA THR A 170 10.53 13.67 -6.11
C THR A 170 11.85 14.42 -5.91
N GLU A 171 11.86 15.45 -5.06
CA GLU A 171 13.07 16.21 -4.76
C GLU A 171 14.12 15.36 -4.03
N THR A 172 13.68 14.46 -3.13
CA THR A 172 14.58 13.48 -2.49
C THR A 172 15.23 12.57 -3.53
N ALA A 173 14.45 12.01 -4.46
CA ALA A 173 14.98 11.16 -5.52
C ALA A 173 15.96 11.93 -6.43
N ARG A 174 15.64 13.18 -6.78
CA ARG A 174 16.51 14.04 -7.60
C ARG A 174 17.82 14.37 -6.90
N ALA A 175 17.79 14.67 -5.60
CA ALA A 175 18.98 14.92 -4.78
C ALA A 175 19.90 13.69 -4.72
N LEU A 176 19.32 12.48 -4.75
CA LEU A 176 20.04 11.22 -4.84
C LEU A 176 20.52 10.85 -6.27
N GLY A 177 20.26 11.71 -7.26
CA GLY A 177 20.75 11.57 -8.63
C GLY A 177 19.73 11.05 -9.65
N TRP A 178 18.47 10.84 -9.26
CA TRP A 178 17.41 10.48 -10.21
C TRP A 178 17.11 11.62 -11.18
N ARG A 179 16.86 11.28 -12.45
CA ARG A 179 16.48 12.21 -13.51
C ARG A 179 15.18 11.76 -14.15
N GLY A 180 14.09 12.42 -13.76
CA GLY A 180 12.79 12.28 -14.43
C GLY A 180 12.75 13.00 -15.79
N ARG A 181 11.66 12.80 -16.53
CA ARG A 181 11.42 13.44 -17.84
C ARG A 181 10.76 14.81 -17.71
N GLY A 182 10.26 15.16 -16.53
CA GLY A 182 9.48 16.37 -16.28
C GLY A 182 8.01 16.26 -16.70
N GLY A 183 7.49 15.04 -16.89
CA GLY A 183 6.14 14.78 -17.36
C GLY A 183 5.11 14.60 -16.23
N ARG A 184 3.82 14.68 -16.58
CA ARG A 184 2.68 14.52 -15.64
C ARG A 184 2.56 13.13 -15.00
N PHE A 185 3.14 12.11 -15.64
CA PHE A 185 3.01 10.71 -15.24
C PHE A 185 4.37 9.99 -15.24
N ASP A 186 5.42 10.70 -14.82
CA ASP A 186 6.73 10.08 -14.65
C ASP A 186 6.73 9.17 -13.43
N VAL A 187 6.96 7.88 -13.61
CA VAL A 187 7.04 6.92 -12.50
C VAL A 187 8.29 7.19 -11.67
N LEU A 188 8.12 7.37 -10.37
CA LEU A 188 9.20 7.57 -9.40
C LEU A 188 10.02 6.29 -9.21
N PRO A 189 11.33 6.41 -8.91
CA PRO A 189 12.13 5.28 -8.49
C PRO A 189 11.73 4.85 -7.08
N LEU A 190 12.04 3.60 -6.74
CA LEU A 190 12.05 3.15 -5.35
C LEU A 190 13.26 3.77 -4.63
N VAL A 191 13.01 4.38 -3.47
CA VAL A 191 14.03 4.89 -2.56
C VAL A 191 14.10 3.95 -1.37
N ILE A 192 15.10 3.08 -1.38
CA ILE A 192 15.27 2.03 -0.37
C ILE A 192 16.28 2.49 0.65
N GLN A 193 15.87 2.51 1.92
CA GLN A 193 16.74 2.74 3.05
C GLN A 193 17.19 1.39 3.61
N PRO A 194 18.46 0.99 3.37
CA PRO A 194 19.02 -0.21 4.01
C PRO A 194 19.22 0.02 5.52
N PRO A 195 19.46 -1.07 6.29
CA PRO A 195 19.81 -0.97 7.70
C PRO A 195 21.09 -0.15 7.95
N PHE A 196 22.05 -0.23 7.03
CA PHE A 196 23.31 0.51 7.05
C PHE A 196 23.66 1.01 5.65
N GLY A 197 24.37 2.14 5.58
CA GLY A 197 24.84 2.73 4.34
C GLY A 197 23.84 3.68 3.68
N ASP A 198 24.18 4.10 2.46
CA ASP A 198 23.41 5.09 1.71
C ASP A 198 22.13 4.49 1.11
N ARG A 199 21.16 5.37 0.88
CA ARG A 199 19.89 5.02 0.21
C ARG A 199 20.17 4.53 -1.21
N LEU A 200 19.51 3.43 -1.59
CA LEU A 200 19.55 2.93 -2.96
C LEU A 200 18.37 3.52 -3.75
N LEU A 201 18.66 4.09 -4.91
CA LEU A 201 17.66 4.40 -5.93
C LEU A 201 17.53 3.23 -6.91
N CYS A 202 16.31 2.76 -7.12
CA CYS A 202 16.00 1.76 -8.14
C CYS A 202 14.86 2.23 -9.04
N ASN A 203 15.16 2.46 -10.33
CA ASN A 203 14.11 2.71 -11.31
C ASN A 203 13.24 1.46 -11.47
N VAL A 204 11.92 1.63 -11.38
CA VAL A 204 10.99 0.53 -11.65
C VAL A 204 10.99 0.23 -13.16
N PRO A 205 11.27 -1.02 -13.58
CA PRO A 205 11.22 -1.39 -14.99
C PRO A 205 9.82 -1.16 -15.57
N GLY A 206 9.75 -0.65 -16.81
CA GLY A 206 8.48 -0.33 -17.45
C GLY A 206 7.56 -1.54 -17.63
N ASP A 207 8.12 -2.74 -17.79
CA ASP A 207 7.35 -3.99 -17.88
C ASP A 207 6.69 -4.40 -16.55
N ALA A 208 7.16 -3.85 -15.42
CA ALA A 208 6.56 -4.07 -14.11
C ALA A 208 5.44 -3.07 -13.79
N VAL A 209 5.21 -2.06 -14.64
CA VAL A 209 4.21 -1.00 -14.45
C VAL A 209 3.18 -1.08 -15.56
N LEU A 210 2.02 -1.65 -15.24
CA LEU A 210 0.84 -1.56 -16.11
C LEU A 210 0.13 -0.23 -15.86
N GLU A 211 0.04 0.62 -16.88
CA GLU A 211 -0.78 1.85 -16.87
C GLU A 211 -2.02 1.68 -17.75
N VAL A 212 -3.13 2.28 -17.32
CA VAL A 212 -4.38 2.35 -18.08
C VAL A 212 -4.57 3.79 -18.55
N PRO A 213 -4.46 4.07 -19.87
CA PRO A 213 -4.88 5.34 -20.45
C PRO A 213 -6.37 5.53 -20.27
N LEU A 214 -6.78 6.74 -19.89
CA LEU A 214 -8.19 7.02 -19.60
C LEU A 214 -8.92 7.59 -20.81
N ALA A 215 -10.15 7.11 -20.99
CA ALA A 215 -11.10 7.49 -22.01
C ALA A 215 -12.50 7.53 -21.40
N HIS A 216 -13.43 8.17 -22.11
CA HIS A 216 -14.83 8.22 -21.73
C HIS A 216 -15.70 7.48 -22.76
N PRO A 217 -16.75 6.74 -22.34
CA PRO A 217 -17.64 6.07 -23.28
C PRO A 217 -18.36 7.04 -24.23
N ASP A 218 -18.75 8.21 -23.72
CA ASP A 218 -19.57 9.18 -24.47
C ASP A 218 -18.80 10.43 -24.94
N TYR A 219 -17.60 10.66 -24.43
CA TYR A 219 -16.84 11.90 -24.64
C TYR A 219 -15.46 11.61 -25.26
N ALA A 220 -15.40 11.57 -26.58
CA ALA A 220 -14.15 11.28 -27.31
C ALA A 220 -12.99 12.23 -26.95
N TRP A 221 -13.29 13.49 -26.64
CA TRP A 221 -12.29 14.49 -26.24
C TRP A 221 -11.55 14.12 -24.95
N PHE A 222 -12.06 13.17 -24.15
CA PHE A 222 -11.44 12.78 -22.89
C PHE A 222 -10.05 12.16 -23.10
N GLU A 223 -9.85 11.41 -24.19
CA GLU A 223 -8.55 10.82 -24.52
C GLU A 223 -7.48 11.90 -24.80
N GLU A 224 -7.89 13.08 -25.28
CA GLU A 224 -7.00 14.22 -25.54
C GLU A 224 -6.42 14.81 -24.25
N LEU A 225 -7.03 14.54 -23.08
CA LEU A 225 -6.49 14.97 -21.78
C LEU A 225 -5.19 14.23 -21.42
N GLY A 226 -4.90 13.09 -22.07
CA GLY A 226 -3.71 12.29 -21.86
C GLY A 226 -3.59 11.71 -20.44
N LEU A 227 -4.72 11.58 -19.74
CA LEU A 227 -4.77 11.02 -18.40
C LEU A 227 -4.49 9.52 -18.42
N ARG A 228 -3.82 9.03 -17.38
CA ARG A 228 -3.57 7.60 -17.16
C ARG A 228 -3.40 7.32 -15.68
N TRP A 229 -3.53 6.06 -15.30
CA TRP A 229 -3.21 5.63 -13.95
C TRP A 229 -2.61 4.23 -13.91
N HIS A 230 -1.70 3.97 -12.98
CA HIS A 230 -1.13 2.64 -12.78
C HIS A 230 -2.17 1.66 -12.22
N ALA A 231 -2.07 0.38 -12.59
CA ALA A 231 -3.10 -0.61 -12.27
C ALA A 231 -3.03 -1.16 -10.84
N VAL A 232 -1.84 -1.19 -10.24
CA VAL A 232 -1.60 -1.83 -8.93
C VAL A 232 -1.44 -0.77 -7.82
N PRO A 233 -2.34 -0.71 -6.83
CA PRO A 233 -2.18 0.11 -5.63
C PRO A 233 -1.37 -0.65 -4.56
N ALA A 234 -0.04 -0.67 -4.69
CA ALA A 234 0.83 -1.36 -3.74
C ALA A 234 1.37 -0.41 -2.67
N ILE A 235 0.80 -0.41 -1.46
CA ILE A 235 1.24 0.36 -0.31
C ILE A 235 2.57 -0.20 0.21
N SER A 236 3.52 0.67 0.59
CA SER A 236 4.89 0.25 0.95
C SER A 236 5.49 0.88 2.21
N ASP A 237 4.83 1.86 2.83
CA ASP A 237 5.32 2.61 3.99
C ASP A 237 4.69 2.19 5.35
N MET A 238 3.95 1.08 5.36
CA MET A 238 3.35 0.53 6.57
C MET A 238 4.20 -0.63 7.13
N CYS A 239 4.31 -0.71 8.47
CA CYS A 239 4.79 -1.91 9.13
C CYS A 239 3.64 -2.91 9.29
N LEU A 240 3.93 -4.17 9.01
CA LEU A 240 3.10 -5.31 9.40
C LEU A 240 3.52 -5.78 10.79
N GLU A 241 2.67 -5.57 11.79
CA GLU A 241 2.88 -6.01 13.16
C GLU A 241 2.15 -7.33 13.43
N ILE A 242 2.91 -8.37 13.82
CA ILE A 242 2.38 -9.70 14.15
C ILE A 242 3.03 -10.17 15.46
N GLY A 243 2.22 -10.39 16.49
CA GLY A 243 2.69 -10.99 17.75
C GLY A 243 3.87 -10.27 18.43
N GLY A 244 3.95 -8.94 18.30
CA GLY A 244 5.04 -8.13 18.84
C GLY A 244 6.31 -8.10 17.98
N ILE A 245 6.22 -8.55 16.72
CA ILE A 245 7.27 -8.39 15.71
C ILE A 245 6.80 -7.38 14.67
N CYS A 246 7.62 -6.37 14.40
CA CYS A 246 7.40 -5.41 13.30
C CYS A 246 8.16 -5.87 12.06
N TYR A 247 7.42 -6.10 10.97
CA TYR A 247 7.92 -6.25 9.61
C TYR A 247 7.76 -4.92 8.87
N PRO A 248 8.79 -4.09 8.87
CA PRO A 248 8.64 -2.68 8.56
C PRO A 248 8.58 -2.36 7.06
N CYS A 249 8.98 -3.31 6.23
CA CYS A 249 8.83 -3.24 4.79
C CYS A 249 8.04 -4.46 4.37
N ALA A 250 6.73 -4.29 4.31
CA ALA A 250 5.80 -5.35 3.95
C ALA A 250 4.89 -4.88 2.81
N PRO A 251 5.42 -4.47 1.64
CA PRO A 251 4.59 -3.90 0.59
C PRO A 251 3.47 -4.84 0.20
N PHE A 252 2.26 -4.29 0.12
CA PHE A 252 1.04 -5.05 -0.12
C PHE A 252 0.08 -4.32 -1.05
N ASN A 253 -0.68 -5.08 -1.84
CA ASN A 253 -1.67 -4.55 -2.76
C ASN A 253 -3.01 -5.29 -2.64
N GLY A 254 -4.08 -4.56 -2.95
CA GLY A 254 -5.33 -5.10 -3.47
C GLY A 254 -5.47 -4.70 -4.94
N TRP A 255 -6.68 -4.34 -5.34
CA TRP A 255 -6.95 -3.62 -6.59
C TRP A 255 -7.72 -2.35 -6.26
N TYR A 256 -7.74 -1.41 -7.21
CA TYR A 256 -8.41 -0.13 -7.01
C TYR A 256 -9.93 -0.26 -6.91
N MET A 257 -10.52 0.54 -6.02
CA MET A 257 -11.88 1.04 -6.16
C MET A 257 -11.85 2.31 -7.01
N GLY A 258 -12.74 2.45 -8.00
CA GLY A 258 -12.68 3.53 -9.00
C GLY A 258 -12.58 4.94 -8.40
N THR A 259 -13.24 5.18 -7.27
CA THR A 259 -13.22 6.47 -6.55
C THR A 259 -11.87 6.85 -5.96
N GLU A 260 -10.96 5.89 -5.73
CA GLU A 260 -9.58 6.20 -5.33
C GLU A 260 -8.83 6.96 -6.44
N ILE A 261 -9.12 6.64 -7.71
CA ILE A 261 -8.51 7.33 -8.84
C ILE A 261 -9.36 8.52 -9.25
N GLY A 262 -10.62 8.29 -9.60
CA GLY A 262 -11.50 9.32 -10.17
C GLY A 262 -11.86 10.41 -9.19
N ALA A 263 -12.18 10.07 -7.94
CA ALA A 263 -12.65 11.03 -6.95
C ALA A 263 -11.58 11.56 -6.00
N ARG A 264 -10.42 10.90 -5.90
CA ARG A 264 -9.29 11.37 -5.10
C ARG A 264 -8.13 11.79 -5.99
N ASN A 265 -7.39 10.85 -6.54
CA ASN A 265 -6.13 11.14 -7.24
C ASN A 265 -6.28 12.15 -8.38
N LEU A 266 -7.34 12.05 -9.18
CA LEU A 266 -7.58 12.94 -10.31
C LEU A 266 -8.36 14.21 -9.96
N ALA A 267 -9.21 14.17 -8.92
CA ALA A 267 -10.15 15.25 -8.61
C ALA A 267 -9.72 16.16 -7.46
N ASP A 268 -8.98 15.66 -6.47
CA ASP A 268 -8.57 16.46 -5.30
C ASP A 268 -7.74 17.67 -5.77
N ALA A 269 -8.05 18.85 -5.22
CA ALA A 269 -7.42 20.12 -5.60
C ALA A 269 -5.93 20.20 -5.24
N ASP A 270 -5.50 19.41 -4.24
CA ASP A 270 -4.09 19.23 -3.86
C ASP A 270 -3.43 18.03 -4.58
N ARG A 271 -4.08 17.50 -5.62
CA ARG A 271 -3.59 16.41 -6.48
C ARG A 271 -3.58 16.85 -7.95
N TYR A 272 -4.19 16.10 -8.86
CA TYR A 272 -4.20 16.45 -10.29
C TYR A 272 -5.27 17.50 -10.66
N ASP A 273 -6.21 17.82 -9.76
CA ASP A 273 -7.23 18.87 -9.92
C ASP A 273 -7.90 18.92 -11.31
N GLN A 274 -8.43 17.79 -11.78
CA GLN A 274 -9.01 17.68 -13.13
C GLN A 274 -10.47 18.16 -13.20
N LEU A 275 -11.13 18.48 -12.07
CA LEU A 275 -12.53 18.89 -12.09
C LEU A 275 -12.79 20.15 -12.93
N PRO A 276 -12.00 21.25 -12.83
CA PRO A 276 -12.21 22.44 -13.65
C PRO A 276 -12.06 22.16 -15.16
N VAL A 277 -11.09 21.32 -15.52
CA VAL A 277 -10.82 20.95 -16.92
C VAL A 277 -11.97 20.14 -17.51
N VAL A 278 -12.44 19.13 -16.77
CA VAL A 278 -13.58 18.30 -17.19
C VAL A 278 -14.85 19.15 -17.29
N ALA A 279 -15.12 20.02 -16.32
CA ALA A 279 -16.29 20.90 -16.34
C ALA A 279 -16.29 21.85 -17.55
N GLN A 280 -15.13 22.43 -17.88
CA GLN A 280 -14.99 23.28 -19.07
C GLN A 280 -15.27 22.49 -20.36
N ARG A 281 -14.73 21.27 -20.48
CA ARG A 281 -14.93 20.41 -21.65
C ARG A 281 -16.37 19.92 -21.80
N LEU A 282 -17.10 19.80 -20.69
CA LEU A 282 -18.53 19.50 -20.65
C LEU A 282 -19.42 20.74 -20.89
N GLY A 283 -18.84 21.95 -20.94
CA GLY A 283 -19.61 23.19 -21.10
C GLY A 283 -20.46 23.55 -19.87
N LEU A 284 -20.03 23.14 -18.67
CA LEU A 284 -20.76 23.42 -17.43
C LEU A 284 -20.55 24.88 -16.97
N ASP A 285 -21.58 25.46 -16.37
CA ASP A 285 -21.46 26.75 -15.69
C ASP A 285 -20.68 26.60 -14.38
N THR A 286 -19.44 27.07 -14.37
CA THR A 286 -18.53 27.05 -13.22
C THR A 286 -18.55 28.35 -12.40
N SER A 287 -19.45 29.29 -12.71
CA SER A 287 -19.53 30.58 -12.02
C SER A 287 -20.15 30.50 -10.61
N THR A 288 -20.90 29.44 -10.32
CA THR A 288 -21.61 29.25 -9.05
C THR A 288 -21.66 27.80 -8.64
N GLU A 289 -21.48 27.52 -7.34
CA GLU A 289 -21.59 26.16 -6.79
C GLU A 289 -23.00 25.58 -6.91
N ARG A 290 -24.03 26.44 -7.03
CA ARG A 290 -25.41 26.00 -7.18
C ARG A 290 -25.67 25.26 -8.49
N SER A 291 -24.80 25.37 -9.47
CA SER A 291 -24.89 24.61 -10.72
C SER A 291 -24.51 23.13 -10.54
N LEU A 292 -23.89 22.77 -9.40
CA LEU A 292 -23.38 21.44 -9.10
C LEU A 292 -22.37 20.95 -10.14
N TRP A 293 -21.61 21.87 -10.73
CA TRP A 293 -20.63 21.55 -11.77
C TRP A 293 -19.56 20.59 -11.28
N ARG A 294 -19.16 20.69 -9.99
CA ARG A 294 -18.17 19.78 -9.39
C ARG A 294 -18.72 18.37 -9.31
N ASP A 295 -19.95 18.20 -8.82
CA ASP A 295 -20.61 16.92 -8.70
C ASP A 295 -20.73 16.23 -10.07
N HIS A 296 -21.17 16.96 -11.09
CA HIS A 296 -21.29 16.43 -12.45
C HIS A 296 -19.93 16.05 -13.03
N ALA A 297 -18.92 16.93 -12.99
CA ALA A 297 -17.58 16.62 -13.49
C ALA A 297 -16.93 15.44 -12.75
N LEU A 298 -17.16 15.34 -11.43
CA LEU A 298 -16.65 14.26 -10.59
C LEU A 298 -17.26 12.90 -10.96
N VAL A 299 -18.56 12.87 -11.29
CA VAL A 299 -19.23 11.66 -11.79
C VAL A 299 -18.61 11.21 -13.12
N GLU A 300 -18.51 12.10 -14.12
CA GLU A 300 -17.96 11.76 -15.44
C GLU A 300 -16.49 11.31 -15.35
N LEU A 301 -15.71 11.90 -14.45
CA LEU A 301 -14.34 11.47 -14.19
C LEU A 301 -14.27 10.05 -13.61
N ASN A 302 -15.23 9.66 -12.77
CA ASN A 302 -15.33 8.29 -12.26
C ASN A 302 -15.84 7.30 -13.31
N VAL A 303 -16.77 7.73 -14.17
CA VAL A 303 -17.23 6.94 -15.33
C VAL A 303 -16.06 6.63 -16.26
N ALA A 304 -15.24 7.64 -16.61
CA ALA A 304 -14.05 7.47 -17.43
C ALA A 304 -13.10 6.40 -16.86
N VAL A 305 -12.83 6.48 -15.54
CA VAL A 305 -11.93 5.54 -14.87
C VAL A 305 -12.46 4.10 -14.94
N LEU A 306 -13.72 3.88 -14.55
CA LEU A 306 -14.32 2.55 -14.56
C LEU A 306 -14.35 1.96 -15.98
N TYR A 307 -14.82 2.75 -16.96
CA TYR A 307 -14.86 2.36 -18.37
C TYR A 307 -13.47 1.97 -18.90
N SER A 308 -12.45 2.77 -18.58
CA SER A 308 -11.09 2.55 -19.10
C SER A 308 -10.46 1.28 -18.54
N PHE A 309 -10.63 1.02 -17.24
CA PHE A 309 -10.12 -0.20 -16.61
C PHE A 309 -10.84 -1.45 -17.12
N GLU A 310 -12.17 -1.37 -17.30
CA GLU A 310 -12.95 -2.44 -17.93
C GLU A 310 -12.49 -2.72 -19.37
N ARG A 311 -12.38 -1.66 -20.19
CA ARG A 311 -11.90 -1.74 -21.59
C ARG A 311 -10.50 -2.33 -21.69
N ALA A 312 -9.62 -2.03 -20.74
CA ALA A 312 -8.26 -2.58 -20.66
C ALA A 312 -8.20 -3.99 -20.07
N GLY A 313 -9.33 -4.56 -19.60
CA GLY A 313 -9.38 -5.88 -18.98
C GLY A 313 -8.72 -5.95 -17.60
N VAL A 314 -8.49 -4.80 -16.95
CA VAL A 314 -7.79 -4.65 -15.68
C VAL A 314 -8.78 -4.69 -14.50
N THR A 315 -8.45 -5.46 -13.47
CA THR A 315 -9.30 -5.60 -12.28
C THR A 315 -9.46 -4.27 -11.55
N MET A 316 -10.72 -3.85 -11.39
CA MET A 316 -11.17 -2.71 -10.61
C MET A 316 -12.57 -3.01 -10.06
N THR A 317 -12.99 -2.30 -9.01
CA THR A 317 -14.38 -2.35 -8.52
C THR A 317 -14.99 -0.96 -8.46
N ASP A 318 -16.31 -0.88 -8.60
CA ASP A 318 -17.08 0.31 -8.26
C ASP A 318 -17.36 0.38 -6.76
N HIS A 319 -17.64 1.60 -6.28
CA HIS A 319 -17.81 1.88 -4.86
C HIS A 319 -19.15 1.40 -4.29
N HIS A 320 -20.20 1.26 -5.11
CA HIS A 320 -21.49 0.72 -4.65
C HIS A 320 -21.39 -0.79 -4.41
N THR A 321 -20.77 -1.52 -5.33
CA THR A 321 -20.55 -2.96 -5.20
C THR A 321 -19.61 -3.28 -4.05
N GLU A 322 -18.52 -2.53 -3.91
CA GLU A 322 -17.57 -2.77 -2.82
C GLU A 322 -18.17 -2.44 -1.45
N SER A 323 -19.02 -1.41 -1.36
CA SER A 323 -19.79 -1.13 -0.15
C SER A 323 -20.71 -2.29 0.27
N ARG A 324 -21.40 -2.93 -0.68
CA ARG A 324 -22.22 -4.13 -0.40
C ARG A 324 -21.37 -5.33 0.03
N ARG A 325 -20.21 -5.52 -0.60
CA ARG A 325 -19.26 -6.58 -0.24
C ARG A 325 -18.66 -6.37 1.15
N PHE A 326 -18.42 -5.13 1.54
CA PHE A 326 -17.97 -4.79 2.89
C PHE A 326 -19.03 -5.17 3.95
N LEU A 327 -20.31 -4.88 3.72
CA LEU A 327 -21.37 -5.34 4.62
C LEU A 327 -21.50 -6.87 4.68
N THR A 328 -21.23 -7.55 3.56
CA THR A 328 -21.15 -9.02 3.54
C THR A 328 -20.00 -9.52 4.41
N HIS A 329 -18.84 -8.86 4.36
CA HIS A 329 -17.70 -9.16 5.23
C HIS A 329 -18.07 -8.95 6.71
N LEU A 330 -18.65 -7.80 7.06
CA LEU A 330 -19.12 -7.51 8.42
C LEU A 330 -20.04 -8.61 8.96
N SER A 331 -21.07 -8.99 8.19
CA SER A 331 -21.99 -10.05 8.60
C SER A 331 -21.30 -11.40 8.82
N LYS A 332 -20.25 -11.72 8.04
CA LYS A 332 -19.46 -12.94 8.24
C LYS A 332 -18.62 -12.90 9.51
N GLU A 333 -18.06 -11.74 9.86
CA GLU A 333 -17.28 -11.58 11.08
C GLU A 333 -18.19 -11.64 12.33
N GLU A 334 -19.33 -10.95 12.30
CA GLU A 334 -20.34 -10.97 13.37
C GLU A 334 -20.88 -12.38 13.63
N LYS A 335 -21.23 -13.12 12.56
CA LYS A 335 -21.67 -14.52 12.68
C LYS A 335 -20.62 -15.45 13.27
N ALA A 336 -19.35 -15.09 13.13
CA ALA A 336 -18.24 -15.83 13.72
C ALA A 336 -17.88 -15.34 15.14
N GLY A 337 -18.71 -14.47 15.74
CA GLY A 337 -18.51 -13.93 17.08
C GLY A 337 -17.36 -12.92 17.18
N ARG A 338 -16.88 -12.39 16.06
CA ARG A 338 -15.78 -11.41 16.03
C ARG A 338 -16.32 -9.99 15.89
N VAL A 339 -15.62 -9.04 16.50
CA VAL A 339 -15.78 -7.62 16.18
C VAL A 339 -15.13 -7.32 14.83
N CYS A 340 -15.68 -6.35 14.10
CA CYS A 340 -15.11 -5.89 12.82
C CYS A 340 -15.05 -4.36 12.82
N PRO A 341 -13.98 -3.80 13.40
CA PRO A 341 -13.83 -2.36 13.50
C PRO A 341 -13.70 -1.70 12.13
N ALA A 342 -14.19 -0.48 12.02
CA ALA A 342 -14.14 0.32 10.81
C ALA A 342 -14.05 1.80 11.14
N ASP A 343 -13.18 2.50 10.42
CA ASP A 343 -13.13 3.95 10.41
C ASP A 343 -14.14 4.46 9.38
N TRP A 344 -15.27 4.99 9.85
CA TRP A 344 -16.36 5.43 8.99
C TRP A 344 -15.90 6.41 7.90
N SER A 345 -14.96 7.31 8.23
CA SER A 345 -14.44 8.33 7.32
C SER A 345 -13.62 7.76 6.14
N TRP A 346 -13.13 6.52 6.28
CA TRP A 346 -12.41 5.79 5.24
C TRP A 346 -13.28 4.76 4.52
N ILE A 347 -14.28 4.21 5.20
CA ILE A 347 -15.17 3.19 4.62
C ILE A 347 -16.25 3.81 3.74
N VAL A 348 -16.77 4.99 4.08
CA VAL A 348 -17.73 5.69 3.22
C VAL A 348 -17.00 6.24 1.99
N PRO A 349 -17.42 5.89 0.76
CA PRO A 349 -16.77 6.39 -0.44
C PRO A 349 -16.84 7.92 -0.55
N PRO A 350 -15.82 8.57 -1.14
CA PRO A 350 -15.75 10.03 -1.26
C PRO A 350 -16.74 10.61 -2.28
N LEU A 351 -17.43 9.75 -3.03
CA LEU A 351 -18.50 10.09 -3.97
C LEU A 351 -19.74 9.29 -3.60
N SER A 352 -20.91 9.92 -3.64
CA SER A 352 -22.21 9.26 -3.43
C SER A 352 -22.37 8.57 -2.06
N GLY A 353 -21.76 9.13 -1.01
CA GLY A 353 -21.69 8.51 0.32
C GLY A 353 -23.02 7.94 0.83
N SER A 354 -24.07 8.76 0.95
CA SER A 354 -25.38 8.33 1.44
C SER A 354 -26.15 7.38 0.50
N ALA A 355 -25.74 7.28 -0.77
CA ALA A 355 -26.25 6.29 -1.71
C ALA A 355 -25.56 4.92 -1.56
N THR A 356 -24.61 4.78 -0.62
CA THR A 356 -23.99 3.51 -0.28
C THR A 356 -24.53 2.98 1.06
N PRO A 357 -24.67 1.66 1.20
CA PRO A 357 -25.26 1.08 2.42
C PRO A 357 -24.32 1.20 3.63
N VAL A 358 -23.03 1.47 3.42
CA VAL A 358 -22.04 1.61 4.50
C VAL A 358 -22.16 2.94 5.26
N PHE A 359 -22.83 3.94 4.68
CA PHE A 359 -23.08 5.24 5.32
C PHE A 359 -24.00 5.14 6.54
N HIS A 360 -25.03 4.30 6.46
CA HIS A 360 -26.17 4.27 7.39
C HIS A 360 -25.91 3.48 8.68
N ARG A 361 -24.65 3.33 9.09
CA ARG A 361 -24.24 2.50 10.22
C ARG A 361 -23.08 3.12 11.00
N TYR A 362 -23.12 2.94 12.33
CA TYR A 362 -21.98 3.19 13.20
C TYR A 362 -21.07 1.98 13.31
N TYR A 363 -19.77 2.22 13.39
CA TYR A 363 -18.75 1.19 13.48
C TYR A 363 -17.97 1.30 14.78
N ASP A 364 -17.58 0.15 15.30
CA ASP A 364 -16.55 0.08 16.34
C ASP A 364 -15.22 0.61 15.79
N THR A 365 -14.47 1.34 16.61
CA THR A 365 -13.21 2.00 16.21
C THR A 365 -11.98 1.38 16.87
N SER A 366 -12.13 0.23 17.52
CA SER A 366 -11.02 -0.46 18.16
C SER A 366 -9.93 -0.83 17.14
N VAL A 367 -8.69 -0.79 17.61
CA VAL A 367 -7.53 -1.23 16.84
C VAL A 367 -7.19 -2.64 17.29
N LEU A 368 -7.23 -3.58 16.35
CA LEU A 368 -6.91 -4.98 16.59
C LEU A 368 -5.50 -5.29 16.10
N THR A 369 -4.86 -6.31 16.68
CA THR A 369 -3.60 -6.87 16.21
C THR A 369 -3.80 -8.33 15.80
N PRO A 370 -3.05 -8.88 14.82
CA PRO A 370 -2.08 -8.23 13.91
C PRO A 370 -2.63 -7.05 13.12
N ALA A 371 -1.76 -6.15 12.66
CA ALA A 371 -2.16 -4.92 11.97
C ALA A 371 -1.12 -4.43 10.96
N PHE A 372 -1.58 -3.65 9.97
CA PHE A 372 -0.72 -2.74 9.22
C PHE A 372 -0.78 -1.35 9.86
N VAL A 373 0.37 -0.79 10.23
CA VAL A 373 0.45 0.49 10.96
C VAL A 373 1.50 1.42 10.36
N HIS A 374 1.26 2.73 10.44
CA HIS A 374 2.29 3.74 10.13
C HIS A 374 3.10 4.04 11.40
N HIS A 375 4.42 3.86 11.33
CA HIS A 375 5.32 4.34 12.39
C HIS A 375 5.86 5.73 12.04
N ARG A 376 5.84 6.66 12.99
CA ARG A 376 6.39 8.03 12.82
C ARG A 376 7.85 8.07 12.39
N GLN A 377 8.62 7.00 12.61
CA GLN A 377 10.03 6.93 12.25
C GLN A 377 10.31 6.63 10.76
N ALA A 378 9.28 6.41 9.94
CA ALA A 378 9.42 6.24 8.48
C ALA A 378 9.52 7.58 7.72
N LEU A 379 9.39 8.72 8.40
CA LEU A 379 9.25 10.06 7.80
C LEU A 379 10.43 11.01 8.12
N ALA A 380 11.56 10.50 8.62
CA ALA A 380 12.77 11.31 8.88
C ALA A 380 13.83 11.14 7.78
#